data_AF-A0A401VTS4-F1
#
_entry.id   AF-A0A401VTS4-F1
#
_cell.length_a   1.000
_cell.length_b   1.000
_cell.length_c   1.000
_cell.angle_alpha   90.00
_cell.angle_beta   90.00
_cell.angle_gamma   90.00
#
_symmetry.space_group_name_H-M   'P 1'
#
loop_
_entity.id
_entity.type
_entity.pdbx_description
1 polymer ?
#
loop_
_entity_poly.entity_id
_entity_poly.type
_entity_poly.pdbx_seq_one_letter_code
_entity_poly.pdbx_strand_id
1 'polypeptide(L)' 'MPTVIEVPDSAPTPAITKAPATGSHPALPAALLSAARRIADTHHAEHGTPVTSAQLATRMGVALPVATAALAQL' A
#
# COMPACT_ATOMS: atom_id res chain seq x y z
N MET A 1 34.75 -0.71 30.32
CA MET A 1 33.98 -1.78 29.67
C MET A 1 32.73 -1.15 29.07
N PRO A 2 32.47 -1.32 27.77
CA PRO A 2 31.49 -0.55 27.01
C PRO A 2 30.07 -1.13 27.17
N THR A 3 29.03 -0.30 27.10
CA THR A 3 27.64 -0.75 26.96
C THR A 3 26.99 -0.04 25.77
N VAL A 4 26.80 -0.86 24.74
CA VAL A 4 25.67 -0.96 23.81
C VAL A 4 25.14 0.31 23.13
N ILE A 5 25.26 0.24 21.80
CA ILE A 5 24.54 1.03 20.80
C ILE A 5 23.08 0.56 20.80
N GLU A 6 22.12 1.49 20.91
CA GLU A 6 20.78 1.28 20.36
C GLU A 6 20.53 2.40 19.34
N VAL A 7 20.08 1.95 18.18
CA VAL A 7 19.83 2.67 16.94
C VAL A 7 18.70 3.69 17.14
N PRO A 8 18.79 4.91 16.58
CA PRO A 8 17.62 5.77 16.52
C PRO A 8 16.73 5.28 15.37
N ASP A 9 15.97 4.21 15.57
CA ASP A 9 14.89 3.81 14.66
C ASP A 9 13.54 4.15 15.31
N SER A 10 13.36 5.45 15.57
CA SER A 10 12.01 6.01 15.54
C SER A 10 11.66 6.22 14.08
N ALA A 11 11.37 5.11 13.39
CA ALA A 11 10.63 5.15 12.14
C ALA A 11 9.37 6.01 12.39
N PRO A 12 9.11 7.07 11.59
CA PRO A 12 7.85 7.76 11.68
C PRO A 12 6.78 6.76 11.22
N THR A 13 6.05 6.18 12.17
CA THR A 13 4.74 5.59 11.91
C THR A 13 3.94 6.65 11.17
N PRO A 14 3.58 6.46 9.89
CA PRO A 14 2.53 7.29 9.33
C PRO A 14 1.30 6.89 10.11
N ALA A 15 0.85 7.76 11.01
CA ALA A 15 -0.47 7.68 11.59
C ALA A 15 -1.43 7.72 10.41
N ILE A 16 -1.84 6.54 9.93
CA ILE A 16 -2.90 6.41 8.93
C ILE A 16 -4.18 6.81 9.65
N THR A 17 -4.40 8.12 9.72
CA THR A 17 -5.73 8.68 9.93
C THR A 17 -6.53 8.17 8.74
N LYS A 18 -7.20 7.03 8.93
CA LYS A 18 -8.17 6.48 7.99
C LYS A 18 -9.32 7.48 7.89
N ALA A 19 -9.15 8.50 7.07
CA ALA A 19 -10.28 9.11 6.41
C ALA A 19 -10.85 8.02 5.49
N PRO A 20 -12.09 7.55 5.67
CA PRO A 20 -12.74 6.78 4.63
C PRO A 20 -13.00 7.80 3.52
N ALA A 21 -12.10 7.87 2.55
CA ALA A 21 -12.40 8.53 1.29
C ALA A 21 -13.53 7.73 0.65
N THR A 22 -14.77 8.12 0.92
CA THR A 22 -15.94 7.78 0.11
C THR A 22 -15.80 8.50 -1.23
N GLY A 23 -14.74 8.20 -1.96
CA GLY A 23 -14.64 8.50 -3.37
C GLY A 23 -15.54 7.49 -4.07
N SER A 24 -16.66 7.96 -4.61
CA SER A 24 -17.50 7.20 -5.52
C SER A 24 -16.69 6.92 -6.78
N HIS A 25 -15.79 5.95 -6.72
CA HIS A 25 -14.91 5.53 -7.80
C HIS A 25 -15.46 4.24 -8.42
N PRO A 26 -15.14 3.98 -9.71
CA PRO A 26 -15.87 3.09 -10.59
C PRO A 26 -15.98 1.69 -9.98
N ALA A 27 -17.07 0.97 -10.28
CA ALA A 27 -17.51 -0.31 -9.74
C ALA A 27 -16.41 -1.40 -9.71
N LEU A 28 -15.40 -1.20 -8.87
CA LEU A 28 -14.30 -2.12 -8.64
C LEU A 28 -14.72 -3.01 -7.47
N PRO A 29 -14.63 -4.35 -7.61
CA PRO A 29 -15.01 -5.25 -6.54
C PRO A 29 -14.25 -4.93 -5.23
N ALA A 30 -14.96 -4.82 -4.11
CA ALA A 30 -14.37 -4.52 -2.81
C ALA A 30 -13.30 -5.55 -2.37
N ALA A 31 -13.44 -6.81 -2.80
CA ALA A 31 -12.45 -7.85 -2.59
C ALA A 31 -11.11 -7.53 -3.28
N LEU A 32 -11.16 -6.97 -4.48
CA LEU A 32 -9.96 -6.59 -5.25
C LEU A 32 -9.30 -5.36 -4.62
N LEU A 33 -10.08 -4.38 -4.18
CA LEU A 33 -9.55 -3.21 -3.45
C LEU A 33 -8.86 -3.63 -2.14
N SER A 34 -9.46 -4.57 -1.40
CA SER A 34 -8.87 -5.10 -0.16
C SER A 34 -7.55 -5.83 -0.43
N ALA A 35 -7.47 -6.63 -1.49
CA ALA A 35 -6.25 -7.30 -1.92
C ALA A 35 -5.17 -6.30 -2.38
N ALA A 36 -5.53 -5.31 -3.19
CA ALA A 36 -4.66 -4.24 -3.65
C ALA A 36 -4.04 -3.47 -2.46
N ARG A 37 -4.88 -3.10 -1.48
CA ARG A 37 -4.45 -2.40 -0.28
C ARG A 37 -3.50 -3.23 0.57
N ARG A 38 -3.78 -4.52 0.73
CA ARG A 38 -2.88 -5.45 1.45
C ARG A 38 -1.51 -5.53 0.76
N ILE A 39 -1.48 -5.67 -0.56
CA ILE A 39 -0.23 -5.73 -1.34
C ILE A 39 0.55 -4.42 -1.23
N ALA A 40 -0.14 -3.28 -1.31
CA ALA A 40 0.46 -1.97 -1.18
C ALA A 40 1.07 -1.74 0.21
N ASP A 41 0.35 -2.12 1.27
CA ASP A 41 0.79 -2.00 2.66
C ASP A 41 2.01 -2.88 2.94
N THR A 42 1.99 -4.15 2.50
CA THR A 42 3.15 -5.04 2.60
C THR A 42 4.35 -4.49 1.83
N HIS A 43 4.17 -4.01 0.61
CA HIS A 43 5.26 -3.42 -0.18
C HIS A 43 5.83 -2.17 0.50
N HIS A 44 4.97 -1.30 1.04
CA HIS A 44 5.40 -0.12 1.77
C HIS A 44 6.16 -0.47 3.05
N ALA A 45 5.71 -1.48 3.79
CA ALA A 45 6.41 -1.96 4.98
C ALA A 45 7.79 -2.55 4.66
N GLU A 46 7.91 -3.27 3.54
CA GLU A 46 9.18 -3.95 3.18
C GLU A 46 10.16 -3.05 2.42
N HIS A 47 9.68 -2.11 1.60
CA HIS A 47 10.52 -1.34 0.68
C HIS A 47 10.45 0.17 0.94
N GLY A 48 9.63 0.62 1.89
CA GLY A 48 9.47 2.04 2.24
C GLY A 48 8.92 2.91 1.10
N THR A 49 8.46 2.30 0.01
CA THR A 49 8.03 2.98 -1.21
C THR A 49 6.64 2.51 -1.63
N PRO A 50 5.84 3.37 -2.28
CA PRO A 50 4.52 2.99 -2.76
C PRO A 50 4.62 1.96 -3.90
N VAL A 51 3.67 1.02 -3.95
CA VAL A 51 3.56 0.04 -5.03
C VAL A 51 3.13 0.72 -6.33
N THR A 52 3.67 0.27 -7.47
CA THR A 52 3.28 0.80 -8.79
C THR A 52 2.13 0.00 -9.40
N SER A 53 1.38 0.60 -10.33
CA SER A 53 0.27 -0.08 -11.02
C SER A 53 0.73 -1.32 -11.79
N ALA A 54 1.94 -1.30 -12.36
CA ALA A 54 2.54 -2.46 -13.03
C ALA A 54 2.83 -3.61 -12.04
N GLN A 55 3.44 -3.31 -10.89
CA GLN A 55 3.71 -4.31 -9.86
C GLN A 55 2.42 -4.90 -9.27
N LEU A 56 1.42 -4.04 -9.06
CA LEU A 56 0.11 -4.44 -8.54
C LEU A 56 -0.64 -5.32 -9.56
N ALA A 57 -0.57 -5.00 -10.86
CA ALA A 57 -1.10 -5.84 -11.93
C ALA A 57 -0.44 -7.23 -11.96
N THR A 58 0.90 -7.27 -11.90
CA THR A 58 1.67 -8.53 -11.87
C THR A 58 1.36 -9.37 -10.64
N ARG A 59 1.26 -8.76 -9.46
CA ARG A 59 0.98 -9.48 -8.20
C ARG A 59 -0.46 -10.00 -8.10
N MET A 60 -1.44 -9.27 -8.64
CA MET A 60 -2.85 -9.69 -8.60
C MET A 60 -3.30 -10.51 -9.82
N GLY A 61 -2.51 -10.54 -10.91
CA GLY A 61 -2.90 -11.18 -12.16
C GLY A 61 -4.03 -10.46 -12.89
N VAL A 62 -4.15 -9.14 -12.71
CA VAL A 62 -5.21 -8.31 -13.30
C VAL A 62 -4.67 -7.47 -14.45
N ALA A 63 -5.57 -6.98 -15.31
CA ALA A 63 -5.18 -6.06 -16.38
C ALA A 63 -4.65 -4.74 -15.79
N LEU A 64 -3.67 -4.13 -16.48
CA LEU A 64 -3.06 -2.86 -16.07
C LEU A 64 -4.10 -1.73 -15.79
N PRO A 65 -5.17 -1.56 -16.60
CA PRO A 65 -6.20 -0.57 -16.29
C PRO A 65 -6.91 -0.79 -14.95
N VAL A 66 -7.09 -2.06 -14.54
CA VAL A 66 -7.71 -2.43 -13.25
C VAL A 66 -6.77 -2.08 -12.10
N ALA A 67 -5.47 -2.38 -12.25
CA ALA A 67 -4.47 -2.02 -11.26
C ALA A 67 -4.30 -0.50 -11.10
N THR A 68 -4.35 0.26 -12.20
CA THR A 68 -4.33 1.73 -12.17
C THR A 68 -5.57 2.29 -11.47
N ALA A 69 -6.75 1.74 -11.75
CA ALA A 69 -7.99 2.14 -11.07
C ALA A 69 -7.99 1.80 -9.57
N ALA A 70 -7.33 0.71 -9.17
CA ALA A 70 -7.12 0.37 -7.77
C ALA A 70 -6.12 1.33 -7.10
N LEU A 71 -5.01 1.66 -7.77
CA LEU A 71 -4.00 2.57 -7.27
C LEU A 71 -4.54 4.00 -7.09
N ALA A 72 -5.41 4.47 -7.99
CA ALA A 72 -6.09 5.75 -7.83
C ALA A 72 -7.04 5.82 -6.61
N GLN A 73 -7.31 4.69 -5.93
CA GLN A 73 -8.15 4.60 -4.73
C GLN A 73 -7.36 4.38 -3.43
N LEU A 74 -6.04 4.21 -3.51
CA LEU A 74 -5.14 4.05 -2.35
C LEU A 74 -4.61 5.40 -1.89
#